data_AF-A0A923AJ40-F1
#
_entry.id   AF-A0A923AJ40-F1
#
_cell.length_a   1.000
_cell.length_b   1.000
_cell.length_c   1.000
_cell.angle_alpha   90.00
_cell.angle_beta   90.00
_cell.angle_gamma   90.00
#
_symmetry.space_group_name_H-M   'P 1'
#
loop_
_entity.id
_entity.type
_entity.pdbx_description
1 polymer ?
#
loop_
_entity_poly.entity_id
_entity_poly.type
_entity_poly.pdbx_seq_one_letter_code
_entity_poly.pdbx_strand_id
1 'polypeptide(L)'
;DSENCPKEPSWKITAVSVIYNPTRQRIYYKGARISVFGFASLPLPALSNPVGDGTQSGLLTPDIRYTRTNGFEFAQPYYFAIGANRGLKITPRVFSDVLPLLQAEYSALTARGAYRLGAYGTVSDRTDTGFVNPVTSRNVFRGYIEGAGRFQFNEKWSASASLRVATDRTFLRRYDISRDDILRSTARIERIDQDSYFSLAAWAVQTLRVGDRQGLQPVALPEFDYRRRFRNLFGGQLDWQVNTLAIGRVAGQDTQRAFTSATWTLRRISPLGQEITLTGYARGDIYNSADQIATTVVSYRGNPGFQARGIAALALDIKWPFVGTLLGGTQRLTPRVQIVASPEIANLLVPNEDSRAVDLEDSNLFALNRFPGYDRFDGSTRVTYGLEWVVDLPDFSLSANVGQSYRFSSDPAFIPQGTGFADRLSDIVGRTVLRYRDLVTITHRYRLDKDGLAIRRNEL
;
A
#
# COMPACT_ATOMS: atom_id res chain seq x y z
N ASP A 1 11.94 46.28 6.04
CA ASP A 1 10.71 47.13 6.10
C ASP A 1 10.12 47.00 7.51
N SER A 2 8.93 47.55 7.76
CA SER A 2 8.24 47.48 9.05
C SER A 2 7.82 46.07 9.48
N GLU A 3 8.11 45.02 8.69
CA GLU A 3 7.76 43.63 8.98
C GLU A 3 8.97 42.69 9.06
N ASN A 4 10.15 43.23 9.42
CA ASN A 4 11.34 42.41 9.71
C ASN A 4 11.91 41.63 8.50
N CYS A 5 11.60 42.01 7.26
CA CYS A 5 12.30 41.46 6.09
C CYS A 5 13.77 41.94 6.05
N PRO A 6 14.76 41.04 5.85
CA PRO A 6 16.17 41.41 5.76
C PRO A 6 16.39 42.48 4.69
N LYS A 7 17.14 43.55 5.01
CA LYS A 7 17.50 44.60 4.04
C LYS A 7 18.24 44.04 2.82
N GLU A 8 18.99 42.96 3.02
CA GLU A 8 19.62 42.19 1.96
C GLU A 8 19.19 40.71 2.05
N PRO A 9 18.11 40.32 1.36
CA PRO A 9 17.75 38.92 1.27
C PRO A 9 18.82 38.15 0.47
N SER A 10 18.92 36.85 0.71
CA SER A 10 19.84 35.95 -0.02
C SER A 10 19.60 35.94 -1.53
N TRP A 11 18.40 36.33 -1.98
CA TRP A 11 18.09 36.61 -3.38
C TRP A 11 17.03 37.71 -3.50
N LYS A 12 17.10 38.51 -4.58
CA LYS A 12 16.09 39.52 -4.94
C LYS A 12 15.93 39.64 -6.44
N ILE A 13 14.74 39.98 -6.91
CA ILE A 13 14.49 40.36 -8.31
C ILE A 13 14.44 41.88 -8.38
N THR A 14 15.22 42.44 -9.29
CA THR A 14 15.21 43.88 -9.61
C THR A 14 14.73 44.07 -11.04
N ALA A 15 13.98 45.12 -11.35
CA ALA A 15 13.46 45.35 -12.70
C ALA A 15 13.46 46.84 -13.01
N VAL A 16 13.59 47.18 -14.29
CA VAL A 16 13.54 48.58 -14.78
C VAL A 16 12.13 49.16 -14.59
N SER A 17 11.10 48.34 -14.79
CA SER A 17 9.71 48.74 -14.58
C SER A 17 8.88 47.55 -14.10
N VAL A 18 8.03 47.81 -13.10
CA VAL A 18 7.07 46.86 -12.56
C VAL A 18 5.67 47.38 -12.84
N ILE A 19 4.90 46.62 -13.62
CA ILE A 19 3.55 47.01 -14.05
C ILE A 19 2.56 46.03 -13.44
N TYR A 20 1.72 46.54 -12.54
CA TYR A 20 0.58 45.78 -12.02
C TYR A 20 -0.64 45.97 -12.91
N ASN A 21 -1.20 44.87 -13.40
CA ASN A 21 -2.47 44.87 -14.12
C ASN A 21 -3.57 44.34 -13.19
N PRO A 22 -4.47 45.21 -12.68
CA PRO A 22 -5.51 44.80 -11.73
C PRO A 22 -6.56 43.88 -12.36
N THR A 23 -6.93 44.10 -13.63
CA THR A 23 -7.89 43.25 -14.36
C THR A 23 -7.40 41.82 -14.53
N ARG A 24 -6.08 41.65 -14.74
CA ARG A 24 -5.44 40.33 -14.85
C ARG A 24 -4.88 39.81 -13.51
N GLN A 25 -4.98 40.59 -12.44
CA GLN A 25 -4.35 40.33 -11.14
C GLN A 25 -2.91 39.82 -11.30
N ARG A 26 -2.07 40.55 -12.06
CA ARG A 26 -0.73 40.08 -12.42
C ARG A 26 0.29 41.20 -12.42
N ILE A 27 1.50 40.91 -11.95
CA ILE A 27 2.65 41.82 -12.01
C ILE A 27 3.54 41.41 -13.17
N TYR A 28 3.94 42.37 -14.00
CA TYR A 28 4.89 42.21 -15.09
C TYR A 28 6.18 42.96 -14.78
N TYR A 29 7.33 42.32 -15.00
CA TYR A 29 8.65 42.92 -14.79
C TYR A 29 9.35 43.12 -16.13
N LYS A 30 9.65 44.38 -16.48
CA LYS A 30 10.45 44.72 -17.67
C LYS A 30 11.91 44.90 -17.29
N GLY A 31 12.80 44.25 -18.04
CA GLY A 31 14.25 44.29 -17.77
C GLY A 31 14.62 43.69 -16.42
N ALA A 32 13.95 42.60 -16.04
CA ALA A 32 14.17 41.94 -14.76
C ALA A 32 15.56 41.31 -14.68
N ARG A 33 16.18 41.35 -13.50
CA ARG A 33 17.44 40.70 -13.16
C ARG A 33 17.29 40.01 -11.81
N ILE A 34 17.79 38.79 -11.70
CA ILE A 34 17.91 38.11 -10.41
C ILE A 34 19.27 38.41 -9.80
N SER A 35 19.27 38.93 -8.58
CA SER A 35 20.46 39.13 -7.76
C SER A 35 20.51 38.05 -6.69
N VAL A 36 21.57 37.25 -6.66
CA VAL A 36 21.78 36.19 -5.66
C VAL A 36 23.02 36.54 -4.84
N PHE A 37 22.86 36.60 -3.52
CA PHE A 37 23.90 36.96 -2.54
C PHE A 37 24.67 38.26 -2.87
N GLY A 38 24.05 39.18 -3.61
CA GLY A 38 24.64 40.47 -3.98
C GLY A 38 25.69 40.44 -5.09
N PHE A 39 26.23 39.29 -5.51
CA PHE A 39 27.34 39.22 -6.48
C PHE A 39 26.94 38.72 -7.88
N ALA A 40 25.90 37.91 -8.02
CA ALA A 40 25.45 37.41 -9.32
C ALA A 40 24.22 38.18 -9.78
N SER A 41 24.28 38.89 -10.92
CA SER A 41 23.16 39.62 -11.52
C SER A 41 22.87 39.13 -12.93
N LEU A 42 21.99 38.14 -13.05
CA LEU A 42 21.62 37.55 -14.34
C LEU A 42 20.33 38.18 -14.88
N PRO A 43 20.27 38.58 -16.17
CA PRO A 43 19.03 39.02 -16.78
C PRO A 43 18.02 37.87 -16.81
N LEU A 44 16.80 38.14 -16.37
CA LEU A 44 15.68 37.24 -16.51
C LEU A 44 14.94 37.56 -17.81
N PRO A 45 14.38 36.55 -18.50
CA PRO A 45 13.43 36.78 -19.58
C PRO A 45 12.18 37.50 -19.05
N ALA A 46 11.20 37.76 -19.93
CA ALA A 46 9.93 38.39 -19.52
C ALA A 46 9.27 37.63 -18.35
N LEU A 47 9.35 38.22 -17.15
CA LEU A 47 8.84 37.64 -15.92
C LEU A 47 7.48 38.22 -15.60
N SER A 48 6.55 37.37 -15.18
CA SER A 48 5.31 37.83 -14.58
C SER A 48 4.79 36.83 -13.56
N ASN A 49 4.26 37.31 -12.44
CA ASN A 49 3.65 36.48 -11.40
C ASN A 49 2.20 36.91 -11.12
N PRO A 50 1.30 35.96 -10.84
CA PRO A 50 -0.05 36.27 -10.37
C PRO A 50 0.00 36.96 -9.01
N VAL A 51 -1.04 37.73 -8.71
CA VAL A 51 -1.30 38.36 -7.41
C VAL A 51 -2.63 37.82 -6.88
N GLY A 52 -2.62 37.19 -5.70
CA GLY A 52 -3.81 36.59 -5.07
C GLY A 52 -3.89 35.06 -5.22
N ASP A 53 -4.98 34.49 -4.71
CA ASP A 53 -5.15 33.04 -4.51
C ASP A 53 -5.66 32.27 -5.76
N GLY A 54 -5.63 32.91 -6.93
CA GLY A 54 -6.20 32.40 -8.17
C GLY A 54 -5.22 31.60 -9.03
N THR A 55 -5.71 30.52 -9.63
CA THR A 55 -4.96 29.72 -10.62
C THR A 55 -4.84 30.48 -11.94
N GLN A 56 -3.61 30.84 -12.33
CA GLN A 56 -3.35 31.56 -13.59
C GLN A 56 -2.38 30.81 -14.50
N SER A 57 -2.54 31.02 -15.81
CA SER A 57 -1.57 30.53 -16.79
C SER A 57 -0.21 31.21 -16.64
N GLY A 58 0.87 30.48 -16.90
CA GLY A 58 2.22 31.04 -16.90
C GLY A 58 3.34 29.99 -16.89
N LEU A 59 4.56 30.49 -17.09
CA LEU A 59 5.77 29.70 -16.90
C LEU A 59 5.93 29.37 -15.42
N LEU A 60 6.26 28.12 -15.14
CA LEU A 60 6.67 27.67 -13.82
C LEU A 60 8.20 27.62 -13.74
N THR A 61 8.73 27.46 -12.53
CA THR A 61 10.16 27.32 -12.29
C THR A 61 10.73 26.17 -13.14
N PRO A 62 11.79 26.42 -13.94
CA PRO A 62 12.44 25.36 -14.71
C PRO A 62 13.13 24.36 -13.80
N ASP A 63 13.31 23.13 -14.30
CA ASP A 63 14.13 22.09 -13.66
C ASP A 63 15.39 21.85 -14.51
N ILE A 64 16.55 21.78 -13.86
CA ILE A 64 17.85 21.55 -14.49
C ILE A 64 18.50 20.36 -13.82
N ARG A 65 18.88 19.37 -14.61
CA ARG A 65 19.43 18.12 -14.10
C ARG A 65 20.58 17.64 -14.98
N TYR A 66 21.44 16.81 -14.40
CA TYR A 66 22.45 16.08 -15.16
C TYR A 66 22.41 14.60 -14.78
N THR A 67 22.40 13.73 -15.79
CA THR A 67 22.48 12.28 -15.60
C THR A 67 23.49 11.68 -16.55
N ARG A 68 24.13 10.56 -16.18
CA ARG A 68 25.06 9.86 -17.08
C ARG A 68 24.38 9.25 -18.31
N THR A 69 23.06 9.07 -18.28
CA THR A 69 22.30 8.36 -19.32
C THR A 69 21.64 9.27 -20.34
N ASN A 70 21.20 10.46 -19.93
CA ASN A 70 20.54 11.43 -20.81
C ASN A 70 21.34 12.75 -20.93
N GLY A 71 22.45 12.88 -20.22
CA GLY A 71 23.27 14.09 -20.19
C GLY A 71 22.62 15.22 -19.41
N PHE A 72 22.86 16.45 -19.86
CA PHE A 72 22.25 17.67 -19.32
C PHE A 72 20.78 17.77 -19.74
N GLU A 73 19.90 18.01 -18.78
CA GLU A 73 18.45 18.14 -18.95
C GLU A 73 18.02 19.56 -18.57
N PHE A 74 17.22 20.18 -19.43
CA PHE A 74 16.49 21.42 -19.15
C PHE A 74 14.99 21.20 -19.39
N ALA A 75 14.19 21.38 -18.35
CA ALA A 75 12.74 21.25 -18.40
C ALA A 75 12.07 22.60 -18.12
N GLN A 76 11.18 23.05 -19.01
CA GLN A 76 10.47 24.31 -18.84
C GLN A 76 8.96 24.07 -18.77
N PRO A 77 8.36 24.01 -17.57
CA PRO A 77 6.93 23.82 -17.45
C PRO A 77 6.18 25.10 -17.79
N TYR A 78 5.07 24.97 -18.52
CA TYR A 78 4.07 26.00 -18.73
C TYR A 78 2.71 25.49 -18.28
N TYR A 79 2.06 26.24 -17.40
CA TYR A 79 0.73 25.93 -16.88
C TYR A 79 -0.33 26.73 -17.65
N PHE A 80 -1.38 26.04 -18.10
CA PHE A 80 -2.58 26.59 -18.71
C PHE A 80 -3.73 26.47 -17.72
N ALA A 81 -4.17 27.60 -17.17
CA ALA A 81 -5.41 27.69 -16.40
C ALA A 81 -6.60 27.64 -17.38
N ILE A 82 -7.21 26.46 -17.51
CA ILE A 82 -8.36 26.22 -18.41
C ILE A 82 -9.67 26.67 -17.75
N GLY A 83 -9.74 26.63 -16.42
CA GLY A 83 -10.83 27.14 -15.60
C GLY A 83 -10.46 27.15 -14.13
N ALA A 84 -11.34 27.67 -13.27
CA ALA A 84 -11.08 27.76 -11.83
C ALA A 84 -10.81 26.40 -11.17
N ASN A 85 -11.34 25.32 -11.75
CA ASN A 85 -11.27 23.96 -11.23
C ASN A 85 -10.53 22.99 -12.16
N ARG A 86 -9.81 23.48 -13.18
CA ARG A 86 -9.09 22.61 -14.13
C ARG A 86 -7.92 23.32 -14.81
N GLY A 87 -6.84 22.58 -15.06
CA GLY A 87 -5.70 23.10 -15.80
C GLY A 87 -4.80 22.02 -16.38
N LEU A 88 -3.96 22.45 -17.31
CA LEU A 88 -3.03 21.61 -18.06
C LEU A 88 -1.61 22.16 -17.90
N LYS A 89 -0.67 21.33 -17.48
CA LYS A 89 0.76 21.64 -17.41
C LYS A 89 1.47 20.92 -18.55
N ILE A 90 2.08 21.65 -19.47
CA ILE A 90 2.93 21.10 -20.52
C ILE A 90 4.38 21.39 -20.18
N THR A 91 5.22 20.37 -20.19
CA THR A 91 6.64 20.45 -19.82
C THR A 91 7.49 19.85 -20.94
N PRO A 92 7.96 20.65 -21.90
CA PRO A 92 9.06 20.25 -22.77
C PRO A 92 10.33 20.02 -21.93
N ARG A 93 10.98 18.89 -22.16
CA ARG A 93 12.29 18.55 -21.60
C ARG A 93 13.26 18.32 -22.74
N VAL A 94 14.35 19.06 -22.76
CA VAL A 94 15.44 18.89 -23.74
C VAL A 94 16.64 18.27 -23.04
N PHE A 95 17.34 17.39 -23.75
CA PHE A 95 18.48 16.65 -23.25
C PHE A 95 19.69 16.87 -24.16
N SER A 96 20.91 16.78 -23.64
CA SER A 96 22.13 16.89 -24.45
C SER A 96 22.44 15.61 -25.23
N ASP A 97 22.10 14.45 -24.67
CA ASP A 97 22.57 13.15 -25.21
C ASP A 97 21.43 12.31 -25.82
N VAL A 98 20.18 12.73 -25.66
CA VAL A 98 18.98 12.04 -26.17
C VAL A 98 17.97 13.02 -26.73
N LEU A 99 16.98 12.53 -27.47
CA LEU A 99 15.93 13.37 -28.02
C LEU A 99 15.01 13.95 -26.92
N PRO A 100 14.38 15.11 -27.17
CA PRO A 100 13.46 15.73 -26.22
C PRO A 100 12.29 14.83 -25.80
N LEU A 101 11.79 15.06 -24.59
CA LEU A 101 10.59 14.42 -24.03
C LEU A 101 9.53 15.48 -23.80
N LEU A 102 8.29 15.19 -24.23
CA LEU A 102 7.14 16.01 -23.90
C LEU A 102 6.35 15.36 -22.76
N GLN A 103 6.07 16.14 -21.73
CA GLN A 103 5.21 15.77 -20.62
C GLN A 103 3.97 16.67 -20.60
N ALA A 104 2.79 16.07 -20.44
CA ALA A 104 1.53 16.78 -20.29
C ALA A 104 0.78 16.24 -19.07
N GLU A 105 0.34 17.14 -18.18
CA GLU A 105 -0.44 16.80 -17.00
C GLU A 105 -1.73 17.61 -16.96
N TYR A 106 -2.87 16.95 -17.05
CA TYR A 106 -4.18 17.55 -16.89
C TYR A 106 -4.75 17.24 -15.50
N SER A 107 -5.28 18.24 -14.82
CA SER A 107 -5.93 18.08 -13.51
C SER A 107 -7.28 18.78 -13.50
N ALA A 108 -8.29 18.16 -12.88
CA ALA A 108 -9.60 18.74 -12.75
C ALA A 108 -10.30 18.31 -11.46
N LEU A 109 -11.03 19.26 -10.86
CA LEU A 109 -11.94 19.08 -9.74
C LEU A 109 -13.38 19.29 -10.24
N THR A 110 -14.22 18.29 -10.05
CA THR A 110 -15.65 18.29 -10.40
C THR A 110 -16.49 18.37 -9.12
N ALA A 111 -17.79 18.61 -9.26
CA ALA A 111 -18.72 18.61 -8.11
C ALA A 111 -18.75 17.26 -7.37
N ARG A 112 -18.34 16.16 -8.02
CA ARG A 112 -18.39 14.81 -7.45
C ARG A 112 -17.01 14.23 -7.15
N GLY A 113 -15.92 14.93 -7.43
CA GLY A 113 -14.59 14.34 -7.26
C GLY A 113 -13.50 14.97 -8.11
N ALA A 114 -12.28 14.46 -7.99
CA ALA A 114 -11.10 14.99 -8.67
C ALA A 114 -10.37 13.90 -9.46
N TYR A 115 -9.70 14.31 -10.52
CA TYR A 115 -8.84 13.43 -11.30
C TYR A 115 -7.64 14.16 -11.89
N ARG A 116 -6.56 13.40 -12.13
CA ARG A 116 -5.33 13.84 -12.78
C ARG A 116 -4.95 12.82 -13.85
N LEU A 117 -4.55 13.30 -15.01
CA LEU A 117 -4.04 12.52 -16.14
C LEU A 117 -2.64 13.04 -16.49
N GLY A 118 -1.69 12.14 -16.69
CA GLY A 118 -0.33 12.43 -17.10
C GLY A 118 0.02 11.62 -18.34
N ALA A 119 0.72 12.24 -19.29
CA ALA A 119 1.23 11.57 -20.48
C ALA A 119 2.66 12.06 -20.75
N TYR A 120 3.52 11.11 -21.12
CA TYR A 120 4.93 11.34 -21.41
C TYR A 120 5.23 10.66 -22.75
N GLY A 121 5.95 11.34 -23.63
CA GLY A 121 6.29 10.82 -24.95
C GLY A 121 7.62 11.35 -25.46
N THR A 122 8.39 10.47 -26.08
CA THR A 122 9.64 10.77 -26.78
C THR A 122 9.90 9.70 -27.84
N VAL A 123 10.87 9.95 -28.70
CA VAL A 123 11.48 8.94 -29.55
C VAL A 123 12.88 8.73 -29.02
N SER A 124 13.27 7.52 -28.65
CA SER A 124 14.66 7.29 -28.21
C SER A 124 15.07 5.86 -28.47
N ASP A 125 16.39 5.63 -28.44
CA ASP A 125 16.92 4.27 -28.42
C ASP A 125 16.44 3.52 -27.19
N ARG A 126 16.15 2.23 -27.37
CA ARG A 126 15.75 1.30 -26.31
C ARG A 126 16.76 0.17 -26.27
N THR A 127 17.33 -0.05 -25.09
CA THR A 127 18.16 -1.21 -24.80
C THR A 127 17.41 -2.08 -23.81
N ASP A 128 16.87 -3.20 -24.29
CA ASP A 128 16.26 -4.19 -23.41
C ASP A 128 17.40 -5.04 -22.83
N THR A 129 17.79 -4.78 -21.59
CA THR A 129 18.91 -5.46 -20.92
C THR A 129 18.53 -6.87 -20.49
N GLY A 130 18.35 -7.79 -21.44
CA GLY A 130 18.26 -9.23 -21.18
C GLY A 130 19.64 -9.81 -20.88
N PHE A 131 19.71 -10.83 -20.02
CA PHE A 131 20.96 -11.54 -19.69
C PHE A 131 21.54 -12.34 -20.88
N VAL A 132 20.75 -12.57 -21.92
CA VAL A 132 21.14 -13.27 -23.15
C VAL A 132 20.57 -12.46 -24.31
N ASN A 133 21.44 -11.83 -25.09
CA ASN A 133 21.15 -10.98 -26.27
C ASN A 133 20.34 -9.68 -25.98
N PRO A 134 21.00 -8.58 -25.58
CA PRO A 134 20.32 -7.29 -25.49
C PRO A 134 19.81 -6.85 -26.86
N VAL A 135 18.49 -6.82 -27.02
CA VAL A 135 17.87 -6.26 -28.23
C VAL A 135 17.93 -4.74 -28.10
N THR A 136 18.66 -4.12 -29.01
CA THR A 136 18.72 -2.66 -29.12
C THR A 136 17.84 -2.25 -30.30
N SER A 137 16.80 -1.48 -30.02
CA SER A 137 15.97 -0.86 -31.05
C SER A 137 16.30 0.63 -31.10
N ARG A 138 16.55 1.16 -32.29
CA ARG A 138 16.86 2.58 -32.49
C ARG A 138 15.62 3.37 -32.84
N ASN A 139 15.54 4.61 -32.38
CA ASN A 139 14.47 5.56 -32.73
C ASN A 139 13.04 5.00 -32.56
N VAL A 140 12.77 4.30 -31.46
CA VAL A 140 11.42 3.81 -31.17
C VAL A 140 10.65 4.83 -30.34
N PHE A 141 9.34 4.91 -30.55
CA PHE A 141 8.47 5.68 -29.66
C PHE A 141 8.48 5.06 -28.26
N ARG A 142 8.63 5.91 -27.25
CA ARG A 142 8.61 5.51 -25.85
C ARG A 142 7.75 6.48 -25.06
N GLY A 143 6.94 5.95 -24.16
CA GLY A 143 5.98 6.75 -23.43
C GLY A 143 5.43 6.09 -22.18
N TYR A 144 4.72 6.91 -21.42
CA TYR A 144 4.04 6.51 -20.20
C TYR A 144 2.74 7.29 -20.09
N ILE A 145 1.67 6.61 -19.74
CA ILE A 145 0.39 7.23 -19.40
C ILE A 145 0.09 6.88 -17.95
N GLU A 146 -0.29 7.91 -17.20
CA GLU A 146 -0.82 7.77 -15.86
C GLU A 146 -2.15 8.50 -15.70
N GLY A 147 -2.99 7.96 -14.84
CA GLY A 147 -4.26 8.58 -14.49
C GLY A 147 -4.64 8.16 -13.08
N ALA A 148 -5.20 9.07 -12.30
CA ALA A 148 -5.79 8.75 -11.02
C ALA A 148 -7.01 9.64 -10.78
N GLY A 149 -8.09 9.06 -10.29
CA GLY A 149 -9.29 9.81 -9.98
C GLY A 149 -10.14 9.13 -8.90
N ARG A 150 -10.86 9.94 -8.15
CA ARG A 150 -11.83 9.49 -7.15
C ARG A 150 -13.09 10.36 -7.25
N PHE A 151 -14.23 9.69 -7.30
CA PHE A 151 -15.55 10.29 -7.39
C PHE A 151 -16.42 9.77 -6.25
N GLN A 152 -17.00 10.68 -5.48
CA GLN A 152 -18.01 10.44 -4.46
C GLN A 152 -19.38 10.76 -5.07
N PHE A 153 -20.26 9.76 -5.20
CA PHE A 153 -21.59 9.96 -5.79
C PHE A 153 -22.63 10.37 -4.76
N ASN A 154 -22.51 9.85 -3.53
CA ASN A 154 -23.26 10.23 -2.33
C ASN A 154 -22.46 9.81 -1.09
N GLU A 155 -22.98 9.96 0.12
CA GLU A 155 -22.28 9.62 1.37
C GLU A 155 -21.76 8.17 1.45
N LYS A 156 -22.38 7.24 0.69
CA LYS A 156 -22.09 5.80 0.77
C LYS A 156 -21.32 5.27 -0.44
N TRP A 157 -21.54 5.83 -1.63
CA TRP A 157 -21.00 5.33 -2.89
C TRP A 157 -19.84 6.16 -3.42
N SER A 158 -18.75 5.49 -3.75
CA SER A 158 -17.61 6.07 -4.45
C SER A 158 -17.08 5.16 -5.55
N ALA A 159 -16.47 5.78 -6.56
CA ALA A 159 -15.65 5.10 -7.55
C ALA A 159 -14.25 5.70 -7.54
N SER A 160 -13.25 4.86 -7.75
CA SER A 160 -11.86 5.28 -7.93
C SER A 160 -11.21 4.47 -9.04
N ALA A 161 -10.31 5.12 -9.77
CA ALA A 161 -9.52 4.45 -10.79
C ALA A 161 -8.10 4.99 -10.79
N SER A 162 -7.14 4.11 -11.04
CA SER A 162 -5.76 4.45 -11.34
C SER A 162 -5.31 3.69 -12.58
N LEU A 163 -4.61 4.36 -13.48
CA LEU A 163 -4.05 3.79 -14.70
C LEU A 163 -2.57 4.14 -14.71
N ARG A 164 -1.70 3.16 -14.94
CA ARG A 164 -0.27 3.35 -15.12
C ARG A 164 0.21 2.34 -16.15
N VAL A 165 0.65 2.83 -17.31
CA VAL A 165 1.08 1.97 -18.41
C VAL A 165 2.28 2.61 -19.10
N ALA A 166 3.37 1.85 -19.22
CA ALA A 166 4.57 2.28 -19.92
C ALA A 166 4.76 1.46 -21.20
N THR A 167 5.37 2.04 -22.23
CA THR A 167 5.69 1.32 -23.48
C THR A 167 6.78 0.27 -23.30
N ASP A 168 7.68 0.48 -22.34
CA ASP A 168 8.78 -0.43 -22.05
C ASP A 168 9.22 -0.38 -20.58
N ARG A 169 10.04 -1.35 -20.21
CA ARG A 169 10.48 -1.62 -18.83
C ARG A 169 11.43 -0.57 -18.25
N THR A 170 12.19 0.12 -19.10
CA THR A 170 13.28 1.01 -18.65
C THR A 170 12.90 2.48 -18.68
N PHE A 171 11.75 2.82 -19.29
CA PHE A 171 11.33 4.19 -19.58
C PHE A 171 11.29 5.07 -18.32
N LEU A 172 10.54 4.65 -17.30
CA LEU A 172 10.32 5.47 -16.09
C LEU A 172 11.62 5.76 -15.35
N ARG A 173 12.50 4.77 -15.23
CA ARG A 173 13.79 4.93 -14.54
C ARG A 173 14.77 5.78 -15.34
N ARG A 174 14.78 5.64 -16.68
CA ARG A 174 15.69 6.42 -17.55
C ARG A 174 15.39 7.92 -17.48
N TYR A 175 14.12 8.31 -17.41
CA TYR A 175 13.69 9.71 -17.35
C TYR A 175 13.34 10.18 -15.93
N ASP A 176 13.76 9.45 -14.89
CA ASP A 176 13.50 9.73 -13.46
C ASP A 176 12.04 10.09 -13.14
N ILE A 177 11.09 9.43 -13.82
CA ILE A 177 9.64 9.61 -13.60
C ILE A 177 9.20 8.80 -12.37
N SER A 178 9.68 7.56 -12.25
CA SER A 178 9.42 6.66 -11.11
C SER A 178 10.45 5.54 -11.07
N ARG A 179 10.69 5.01 -9.87
CA ARG A 179 11.59 3.86 -9.61
C ARG A 179 10.82 2.58 -9.27
N ASP A 180 9.51 2.58 -9.49
CA ASP A 180 8.69 1.39 -9.26
C ASP A 180 9.10 0.29 -10.23
N ASP A 181 9.24 -0.93 -9.72
CA ASP A 181 9.53 -2.12 -10.53
C ASP A 181 8.26 -2.75 -11.11
N ILE A 182 7.08 -2.32 -10.63
CA ILE A 182 5.78 -2.85 -11.00
C ILE A 182 4.78 -1.70 -11.09
N LEU A 183 4.06 -1.62 -12.20
CA LEU A 183 2.93 -0.71 -12.38
C LEU A 183 1.63 -1.45 -12.14
N ARG A 184 0.77 -0.87 -11.31
CA ARG A 184 -0.57 -1.38 -11.06
C ARG A 184 -1.59 -0.37 -11.59
N SER A 185 -2.51 -0.85 -12.41
CA SER A 185 -3.72 -0.15 -12.78
C SER A 185 -4.89 -0.76 -12.02
N THR A 186 -5.78 0.07 -11.49
CA THR A 186 -6.93 -0.35 -10.68
C THR A 186 -8.19 0.39 -11.10
N ALA A 187 -9.33 -0.26 -11.00
CA ALA A 187 -10.64 0.39 -11.00
C ALA A 187 -11.46 -0.22 -9.87
N ARG A 188 -12.17 0.59 -9.10
CA ARG A 188 -12.98 0.15 -7.97
C ARG A 188 -14.24 0.98 -7.86
N ILE A 189 -15.36 0.31 -7.63
CA ILE A 189 -16.57 0.91 -7.11
C ILE A 189 -16.81 0.33 -5.70
N GLU A 190 -17.12 1.20 -4.75
CA GLU A 190 -17.31 0.82 -3.36
C GLU A 190 -18.57 1.46 -2.78
N ARG A 191 -19.23 0.73 -1.88
CA ARG A 191 -20.31 1.23 -1.04
C ARG A 191 -20.00 0.93 0.41
N ILE A 192 -19.89 1.96 1.22
CA ILE A 192 -19.62 1.85 2.64
C ILE A 192 -20.85 2.37 3.40
N ASP A 193 -21.34 1.56 4.33
CA ASP A 193 -22.45 1.88 5.24
C ASP A 193 -22.06 1.49 6.67
N GLN A 194 -22.90 1.80 7.65
CA GLN A 194 -22.62 1.52 9.06
C GLN A 194 -22.40 0.03 9.37
N ASP A 195 -23.13 -0.86 8.68
CA ASP A 195 -23.07 -2.31 8.92
C ASP A 195 -22.77 -3.12 7.66
N SER A 196 -22.44 -2.48 6.52
CA SER A 196 -22.09 -3.20 5.28
C SER A 196 -20.99 -2.54 4.48
N TYR A 197 -20.16 -3.35 3.86
CA TYR A 197 -19.15 -2.96 2.89
C TYR A 197 -19.36 -3.74 1.60
N PHE A 198 -19.33 -3.05 0.47
CA PHE A 198 -19.33 -3.65 -0.86
C PHE A 198 -18.18 -3.05 -1.64
N SER A 199 -17.43 -3.88 -2.35
CA SER A 199 -16.39 -3.48 -3.29
C SER A 199 -16.43 -4.38 -4.51
N LEU A 200 -16.40 -3.78 -5.69
CA LEU A 200 -16.11 -4.46 -6.94
C LEU A 200 -14.90 -3.76 -7.56
N ALA A 201 -13.83 -4.52 -7.77
CA ALA A 201 -12.56 -4.02 -8.24
C ALA A 201 -12.01 -4.84 -9.42
N ALA A 202 -11.17 -4.18 -10.19
CA ALA A 202 -10.34 -4.73 -11.24
C ALA A 202 -8.91 -4.25 -11.01
N TRP A 203 -7.92 -5.11 -11.24
CA TRP A 203 -6.54 -4.69 -11.27
C TRP A 203 -5.75 -5.40 -12.36
N ALA A 204 -4.81 -4.67 -12.96
CA ALA A 204 -3.89 -5.19 -13.97
C ALA A 204 -2.46 -4.78 -13.59
N VAL A 205 -1.52 -5.69 -13.80
CA VAL A 205 -0.12 -5.50 -13.40
C VAL A 205 0.80 -5.52 -14.62
N GLN A 206 1.67 -4.51 -14.71
CA GLN A 206 2.78 -4.48 -15.66
C GLN A 206 4.10 -4.53 -14.90
N THR A 207 4.97 -5.50 -15.22
CA THR A 207 6.31 -5.59 -14.63
C THR A 207 7.31 -4.75 -15.44
N LEU A 208 8.13 -3.97 -14.74
CA LEU A 208 9.24 -3.19 -15.28
C LEU A 208 10.59 -3.89 -15.05
N ARG A 209 10.60 -5.08 -14.43
CA ARG A 209 11.80 -5.88 -14.25
C ARG A 209 12.13 -6.67 -15.50
N VAL A 210 13.37 -6.60 -15.95
CA VAL A 210 13.79 -7.19 -17.23
C VAL A 210 13.82 -8.73 -17.19
N GLY A 211 14.05 -9.33 -16.03
CA GLY A 211 14.00 -10.79 -15.84
C GLY A 211 12.59 -11.38 -15.75
N ASP A 212 11.57 -10.57 -15.48
CA ASP A 212 10.22 -11.07 -15.27
C ASP A 212 9.46 -11.24 -16.60
N ARG A 213 8.68 -12.30 -16.75
CA ARG A 213 7.80 -12.47 -17.90
C ARG A 213 6.48 -11.73 -17.65
N GLN A 214 6.11 -10.81 -18.54
CA GLN A 214 4.85 -10.05 -18.44
C GLN A 214 3.62 -10.98 -18.47
N GLY A 215 3.66 -12.07 -19.24
CA GLY A 215 2.55 -13.03 -19.31
C GLY A 215 2.28 -13.81 -18.02
N LEU A 216 3.18 -13.78 -17.03
CA LEU A 216 2.96 -14.35 -15.70
C LEU A 216 2.34 -13.34 -14.72
N GLN A 217 2.27 -12.07 -15.10
CA GLN A 217 1.67 -11.05 -14.26
C GLN A 217 0.14 -11.17 -14.31
N PRO A 218 -0.54 -11.09 -13.15
CA PRO A 218 -1.98 -11.28 -13.09
C PRO A 218 -2.75 -10.06 -13.61
N VAL A 219 -3.87 -10.36 -14.24
CA VAL A 219 -5.01 -9.44 -14.34
C VAL A 219 -6.11 -10.05 -13.49
N ALA A 220 -6.59 -9.32 -12.49
CA ALA A 220 -7.70 -9.78 -11.68
C ALA A 220 -8.96 -8.95 -11.93
N LEU A 221 -9.99 -9.63 -12.43
CA LEU A 221 -11.30 -9.06 -12.69
C LEU A 221 -12.32 -10.19 -12.88
N PRO A 222 -13.43 -10.24 -12.12
CA PRO A 222 -13.73 -9.36 -10.99
C PRO A 222 -12.99 -9.76 -9.70
N GLU A 223 -12.65 -8.76 -8.88
CA GLU A 223 -12.45 -8.91 -7.44
C GLU A 223 -13.67 -8.29 -6.74
N PHE A 224 -14.52 -9.13 -6.16
CA PHE A 224 -15.70 -8.68 -5.44
C PHE A 224 -15.60 -9.05 -3.96
N ASP A 225 -15.95 -8.11 -3.09
CA ASP A 225 -15.98 -8.29 -1.65
C ASP A 225 -17.23 -7.64 -1.08
N TYR A 226 -18.04 -8.44 -0.39
CA TYR A 226 -19.20 -7.98 0.34
C TYR A 226 -19.10 -8.44 1.79
N ARG A 227 -19.32 -7.52 2.72
CA ARG A 227 -19.33 -7.79 4.16
C ARG A 227 -20.58 -7.20 4.76
N ARG A 228 -21.22 -7.94 5.67
CA ARG A 228 -22.38 -7.48 6.43
C ARG A 228 -22.21 -7.87 7.88
N ARG A 229 -22.40 -6.91 8.77
CA ARG A 229 -22.44 -7.11 10.21
C ARG A 229 -23.89 -7.19 10.68
N PHE A 230 -24.18 -8.20 11.49
CA PHE A 230 -25.44 -8.36 12.20
C PHE A 230 -25.15 -8.29 13.69
N ARG A 231 -25.80 -7.34 14.37
CA ARG A 231 -25.67 -7.15 15.81
C ARG A 231 -26.72 -7.99 16.54
N ASN A 232 -26.37 -8.45 17.74
CA ASN A 232 -27.27 -9.17 18.65
C ASN A 232 -27.85 -10.49 18.10
N LEU A 233 -27.17 -11.15 17.17
CA LEU A 233 -27.56 -12.49 16.71
C LEU A 233 -27.14 -13.53 17.75
N PHE A 234 -28.12 -14.22 18.35
CA PHE A 234 -27.91 -15.14 19.48
C PHE A 234 -27.09 -14.52 20.63
N GLY A 235 -27.28 -13.23 20.88
CA GLY A 235 -26.56 -12.49 21.93
C GLY A 235 -25.12 -12.08 21.60
N GLY A 236 -24.64 -12.41 20.39
CA GLY A 236 -23.33 -12.03 19.86
C GLY A 236 -23.42 -11.17 18.59
N GLN A 237 -22.28 -10.91 17.97
CA GLN A 237 -22.17 -10.25 16.66
C GLN A 237 -21.85 -11.30 15.59
N LEU A 238 -22.53 -11.26 14.46
CA LEU A 238 -22.21 -12.06 13.28
C LEU A 238 -21.65 -11.15 12.18
N ASP A 239 -20.42 -11.40 11.75
CA ASP A 239 -19.82 -10.82 10.55
C ASP A 239 -19.90 -11.86 9.42
N TRP A 240 -20.67 -11.57 8.38
CA TRP A 240 -20.82 -12.38 7.18
C TRP A 240 -20.03 -11.75 6.02
N GLN A 241 -19.29 -12.56 5.27
CA GLN A 241 -18.50 -12.12 4.12
C GLN A 241 -18.75 -13.03 2.91
N VAL A 242 -18.81 -12.42 1.74
CA VAL A 242 -18.78 -13.09 0.45
C VAL A 242 -17.67 -12.45 -0.38
N ASN A 243 -16.81 -13.26 -0.97
CA ASN A 243 -15.70 -12.78 -1.78
C ASN A 243 -15.58 -13.63 -3.06
N THR A 244 -15.22 -12.99 -4.16
CA THR A 244 -14.76 -13.68 -5.36
C THR A 244 -13.54 -12.98 -5.96
N LEU A 245 -12.67 -13.78 -6.55
CA LEU A 245 -11.44 -13.34 -7.19
C LEU A 245 -11.23 -14.20 -8.44
N ALA A 246 -11.20 -13.58 -9.61
CA ALA A 246 -10.78 -14.22 -10.83
C ALA A 246 -9.45 -13.62 -11.29
N ILE A 247 -8.39 -14.43 -11.35
CA ILE A 247 -7.07 -14.07 -11.86
C ILE A 247 -6.85 -14.79 -13.18
N GLY A 248 -6.58 -14.01 -14.22
CA GLY A 248 -6.15 -14.49 -15.53
C GLY A 248 -4.70 -14.08 -15.83
N ARG A 249 -3.97 -14.93 -16.53
CA ARG A 249 -2.60 -14.72 -17.01
C ARG A 249 -2.49 -15.18 -18.46
N VAL A 250 -1.65 -14.52 -19.25
CA VAL A 250 -1.44 -14.92 -20.66
C VAL A 250 -0.59 -16.19 -20.77
N ALA A 251 0.30 -16.44 -19.81
CA ALA A 251 1.26 -17.54 -19.86
C ALA A 251 1.50 -18.19 -18.49
N GLY A 252 0.54 -18.09 -17.58
CA GLY A 252 0.63 -18.59 -16.20
C GLY A 252 -0.64 -19.34 -15.78
N GLN A 253 -0.64 -19.84 -14.55
CA GLN A 253 -1.81 -20.49 -13.97
C GLN A 253 -2.96 -19.49 -13.83
N ASP A 254 -4.16 -19.89 -14.22
CA ASP A 254 -5.39 -19.15 -13.98
C ASP A 254 -6.08 -19.68 -12.73
N THR A 255 -6.63 -18.77 -11.92
CA THR A 255 -7.30 -19.14 -10.66
C THR A 255 -8.53 -18.29 -10.45
N GLN A 256 -9.65 -18.96 -10.23
CA GLN A 256 -10.90 -18.37 -9.82
C GLN A 256 -11.26 -18.91 -8.43
N ARG A 257 -11.73 -18.04 -7.55
CA ARG A 257 -12.15 -18.38 -6.20
C ARG A 257 -13.45 -17.66 -5.90
N ALA A 258 -14.39 -18.35 -5.28
CA ALA A 258 -15.51 -17.74 -4.58
C ALA A 258 -15.63 -18.36 -3.17
N PHE A 259 -15.92 -17.54 -2.17
CA PHE A 259 -16.19 -18.04 -0.84
C PHE A 259 -17.27 -17.25 -0.11
N THR A 260 -17.88 -17.91 0.87
CA THR A 260 -18.73 -17.29 1.89
C THR A 260 -18.20 -17.68 3.26
N SER A 261 -18.10 -16.73 4.18
CA SER A 261 -17.66 -16.97 5.54
C SER A 261 -18.54 -16.26 6.56
N ALA A 262 -18.63 -16.84 7.75
CA ALA A 262 -19.41 -16.35 8.87
C ALA A 262 -18.53 -16.41 10.13
N THR A 263 -18.35 -15.28 10.79
CA THR A 263 -17.68 -15.18 12.09
C THR A 263 -18.68 -14.69 13.11
N TRP A 264 -19.02 -15.53 14.08
CA TRP A 264 -19.86 -15.17 15.21
C TRP A 264 -19.01 -14.96 16.45
N THR A 265 -19.18 -13.84 17.14
CA THR A 265 -18.41 -13.49 18.33
C THR A 265 -19.32 -13.09 19.49
N LEU A 266 -19.13 -13.74 20.62
CA LEU A 266 -19.83 -13.47 21.88
C LEU A 266 -18.83 -13.03 22.94
N ARG A 267 -18.90 -11.76 23.34
CA ARG A 267 -18.10 -11.18 24.42
C ARG A 267 -18.90 -11.13 25.72
N ARG A 268 -18.31 -11.59 26.81
CA ARG A 268 -18.86 -11.52 28.17
C ARG A 268 -17.77 -11.12 29.15
N ILE A 269 -18.17 -10.41 30.20
CA ILE A 269 -17.29 -10.09 31.33
C ILE A 269 -17.70 -11.01 32.47
N SER A 270 -16.75 -11.75 33.04
CA SER A 270 -17.03 -12.61 34.18
C SER A 270 -17.18 -11.78 35.47
N PRO A 271 -17.82 -12.31 36.52
CA PRO A 271 -17.89 -11.65 37.82
C PRO A 271 -16.51 -11.31 38.43
N LEU A 272 -15.46 -12.02 38.00
CA LEU A 272 -14.07 -11.79 38.41
C LEU A 272 -13.36 -10.75 37.54
N GLY A 273 -14.06 -10.04 36.64
CA GLY A 273 -13.51 -9.00 35.77
C GLY A 273 -12.77 -9.52 34.53
N GLN A 274 -12.86 -10.82 34.23
CA GLN A 274 -12.23 -11.39 33.04
C GLN A 274 -13.04 -11.07 31.80
N GLU A 275 -12.36 -10.74 30.70
CA GLU A 275 -13.00 -10.65 29.40
C GLU A 275 -12.90 -12.01 28.71
N ILE A 276 -14.06 -12.63 28.46
CA ILE A 276 -14.18 -13.92 27.79
C ILE A 276 -14.85 -13.69 26.44
N THR A 277 -14.18 -14.09 25.37
CA THR A 277 -14.69 -14.01 24.00
C THR A 277 -14.76 -15.40 23.40
N LEU A 278 -15.98 -15.84 23.09
CA LEU A 278 -16.23 -17.05 22.31
C LEU A 278 -16.39 -16.67 20.84
N THR A 279 -15.66 -17.32 19.95
CA THR A 279 -15.73 -17.10 18.51
C THR A 279 -16.03 -18.41 17.79
N GLY A 280 -17.03 -18.39 16.91
CA GLY A 280 -17.30 -19.45 15.95
C GLY A 280 -17.06 -18.96 14.53
N TYR A 281 -16.35 -19.74 13.74
CA TYR A 281 -16.01 -19.42 12.35
C TYR A 281 -16.38 -20.58 11.44
N ALA A 282 -17.01 -20.26 10.32
CA ALA A 282 -17.25 -21.20 9.24
C ALA A 282 -17.02 -20.52 7.90
N ARG A 283 -16.45 -21.26 6.94
CA ARG A 283 -16.22 -20.78 5.57
C ARG A 283 -16.35 -21.92 4.57
N GLY A 284 -17.01 -21.65 3.45
CA GLY A 284 -17.07 -22.55 2.30
C GLY A 284 -16.43 -21.89 1.08
N ASP A 285 -15.46 -22.57 0.48
CA ASP A 285 -14.73 -22.14 -0.70
C ASP A 285 -15.07 -23.01 -1.91
N ILE A 286 -15.10 -22.38 -3.08
CA ILE A 286 -15.06 -23.04 -4.38
C ILE A 286 -13.94 -22.40 -5.19
N TYR A 287 -13.06 -23.22 -5.74
CA TYR A 287 -11.97 -22.82 -6.62
C TYR A 287 -12.14 -23.47 -7.98
N ASN A 288 -11.69 -22.79 -9.03
CA ASN A 288 -11.46 -23.36 -10.34
C ASN A 288 -10.10 -22.88 -10.86
N SER A 289 -9.20 -23.81 -11.19
CA SER A 289 -7.87 -23.47 -11.69
C SER A 289 -7.46 -24.28 -12.91
N ALA A 290 -6.71 -23.65 -13.80
CA ALA A 290 -6.17 -24.23 -15.02
C ALA A 290 -4.68 -23.86 -15.17
N ASP A 291 -3.95 -24.62 -16.00
CA ASP A 291 -2.54 -24.36 -16.31
C ASP A 291 -1.58 -24.38 -15.10
N GLN A 292 -1.88 -25.19 -14.08
CA GLN A 292 -1.10 -25.25 -12.83
C GLN A 292 0.36 -25.71 -13.02
N ILE A 293 0.70 -26.36 -14.14
CA ILE A 293 2.08 -26.73 -14.48
C ILE A 293 2.95 -25.49 -14.70
N ALA A 294 2.36 -24.35 -15.10
CA ALA A 294 3.08 -23.09 -15.26
C ALA A 294 3.59 -22.53 -13.92
N THR A 295 3.00 -22.92 -12.80
CA THR A 295 3.46 -22.56 -11.45
C THR A 295 4.59 -23.51 -11.04
N THR A 296 5.84 -23.05 -10.99
CA THR A 296 6.99 -23.92 -10.69
C THR A 296 7.02 -24.41 -9.24
N VAL A 297 6.50 -23.63 -8.29
CA VAL A 297 6.50 -23.98 -6.86
C VAL A 297 5.33 -24.91 -6.54
N VAL A 298 5.63 -26.19 -6.25
CA VAL A 298 4.63 -27.25 -6.05
C VAL A 298 3.59 -26.91 -4.97
N SER A 299 4.01 -26.34 -3.84
CA SER A 299 3.11 -25.97 -2.73
C SER A 299 2.11 -24.85 -3.06
N TYR A 300 2.29 -24.15 -4.19
CA TYR A 300 1.40 -23.09 -4.65
C TYR A 300 0.44 -23.53 -5.75
N ARG A 301 0.65 -24.71 -6.37
CA ARG A 301 -0.11 -25.16 -7.55
C ARG A 301 -1.57 -25.45 -7.27
N GLY A 302 -1.85 -26.19 -6.20
CA GLY A 302 -3.18 -26.80 -6.01
C GLY A 302 -3.52 -27.86 -7.07
N ASN A 303 -4.74 -28.38 -7.01
CA ASN A 303 -5.26 -29.32 -7.99
C ASN A 303 -6.00 -28.59 -9.14
N PRO A 304 -5.97 -29.13 -10.37
CA PRO A 304 -6.73 -28.56 -11.48
C PRO A 304 -8.25 -28.67 -11.29
N GLY A 305 -8.97 -27.84 -12.04
CA GLY A 305 -10.43 -27.87 -12.14
C GLY A 305 -11.12 -27.37 -10.87
N PHE A 306 -12.37 -27.81 -10.69
CA PHE A 306 -13.19 -27.40 -9.56
C PHE A 306 -12.76 -28.13 -8.28
N GLN A 307 -12.45 -27.35 -7.24
CA GLN A 307 -12.15 -27.83 -5.90
C GLN A 307 -13.06 -27.11 -4.89
N ALA A 308 -13.55 -27.84 -3.89
CA ALA A 308 -14.33 -27.26 -2.80
C ALA A 308 -13.60 -27.49 -1.48
N ARG A 309 -13.70 -26.52 -0.56
CA ARG A 309 -13.06 -26.61 0.76
C ARG A 309 -13.99 -26.03 1.82
N GLY A 310 -14.24 -26.80 2.87
CA GLY A 310 -14.92 -26.36 4.08
C GLY A 310 -13.90 -26.04 5.17
N ILE A 311 -14.11 -24.94 5.88
CA ILE A 311 -13.30 -24.53 7.04
C ILE A 311 -14.26 -24.25 8.19
N ALA A 312 -13.92 -24.75 9.37
CA ALA A 312 -14.60 -24.41 10.61
C ALA A 312 -13.56 -24.18 11.70
N ALA A 313 -13.80 -23.25 12.62
CA ALA A 313 -12.96 -23.09 13.79
C ALA A 313 -13.77 -22.54 14.96
N LEU A 314 -13.42 -22.96 16.17
CA LEU A 314 -13.93 -22.43 17.43
C LEU A 314 -12.76 -21.85 18.21
N ALA A 315 -12.94 -20.68 18.80
CA ALA A 315 -11.93 -20.08 19.67
C ALA A 315 -12.53 -19.56 20.96
N LEU A 316 -11.84 -19.81 22.06
CA LEU A 316 -12.11 -19.25 23.38
C LEU A 316 -10.92 -18.39 23.78
N ASP A 317 -11.12 -17.08 23.88
CA ASP A 317 -10.10 -16.10 24.25
C ASP A 317 -10.44 -15.50 25.61
N ILE A 318 -9.52 -15.57 26.56
CA ILE A 318 -9.68 -15.12 27.93
C ILE A 318 -8.58 -14.12 28.25
N LYS A 319 -8.97 -12.93 28.71
CA LYS A 319 -8.06 -11.86 29.14
C LYS A 319 -8.33 -11.48 30.58
N TRP A 320 -7.25 -11.24 31.34
CA TRP A 320 -7.29 -10.77 32.72
C TRP A 320 -6.70 -9.35 32.83
N PRO A 321 -7.47 -8.28 32.60
CA PRO A 321 -6.93 -6.92 32.63
C PRO A 321 -6.76 -6.42 34.08
N PHE A 322 -5.59 -6.64 34.67
CA PHE A 322 -5.26 -6.10 35.99
C PHE A 322 -4.83 -4.64 35.85
N VAL A 323 -5.64 -3.72 36.37
CA VAL A 323 -5.37 -2.27 36.34
C VAL A 323 -4.92 -1.82 37.73
N GLY A 324 -3.88 -0.99 37.76
CA GLY A 324 -3.37 -0.39 38.99
C GLY A 324 -2.66 0.92 38.73
N THR A 325 -2.23 1.58 39.80
CA THR A 325 -1.38 2.77 39.73
C THR A 325 0.09 2.38 39.68
N LEU A 326 0.92 3.18 39.00
CA LEU A 326 2.38 3.03 38.99
C LEU A 326 3.03 4.40 38.84
N LEU A 327 3.93 4.78 39.73
CA LEU A 327 4.75 6.01 39.63
C LEU A 327 3.97 7.28 39.23
N GLY A 328 2.80 7.50 39.82
CA GLY A 328 1.95 8.67 39.53
C GLY A 328 1.13 8.58 38.24
N GLY A 329 1.20 7.45 37.52
CA GLY A 329 0.39 7.14 36.36
C GLY A 329 -0.41 5.84 36.55
N THR A 330 -0.80 5.23 35.43
CA THR A 330 -1.58 4.00 35.39
C THR A 330 -0.80 2.87 34.73
N GLN A 331 -1.07 1.65 35.17
CA GLN A 331 -0.57 0.45 34.52
C GLN A 331 -1.70 -0.55 34.32
N ARG A 332 -1.61 -1.32 33.23
CA ARG A 332 -2.48 -2.44 32.93
C ARG A 332 -1.63 -3.63 32.52
N LEU A 333 -1.70 -4.70 33.31
CA LEU A 333 -1.10 -5.99 33.01
C LEU A 333 -2.21 -6.95 32.59
N THR A 334 -2.16 -7.46 31.36
CA THR A 334 -3.19 -8.32 30.77
C THR A 334 -2.60 -9.65 30.32
N PRO A 335 -2.58 -10.67 31.19
CA PRO A 335 -2.44 -12.05 30.74
C PRO A 335 -3.57 -12.39 29.77
N ARG A 336 -3.23 -13.13 28.72
CA ARG A 336 -4.18 -13.58 27.70
C ARG A 336 -3.91 -15.03 27.35
N VAL A 337 -4.96 -15.84 27.30
CA VAL A 337 -4.91 -17.22 26.84
C VAL A 337 -6.01 -17.43 25.81
N GLN A 338 -5.66 -18.01 24.68
CA GLN A 338 -6.59 -18.36 23.61
C GLN A 338 -6.46 -19.84 23.27
N ILE A 339 -7.58 -20.54 23.28
CA ILE A 339 -7.69 -21.92 22.80
C ILE A 339 -8.40 -21.85 21.45
N VAL A 340 -7.83 -22.48 20.43
CA VAL A 340 -8.43 -22.62 19.09
C VAL A 340 -8.56 -24.10 18.78
N ALA A 341 -9.73 -24.51 18.32
CA ALA A 341 -9.99 -25.84 17.78
C ALA A 341 -10.45 -25.70 16.33
N SER A 342 -9.74 -26.38 15.43
CA SER A 342 -10.07 -26.48 14.01
C SER A 342 -9.79 -27.91 13.57
N PRO A 343 -10.66 -28.52 12.74
CA PRO A 343 -10.31 -29.75 12.05
C PRO A 343 -9.16 -29.50 11.08
N GLU A 344 -8.53 -30.59 10.63
CA GLU A 344 -7.54 -30.53 9.57
C GLU A 344 -8.18 -30.04 8.27
N ILE A 345 -7.45 -29.17 7.56
CA ILE A 345 -7.92 -28.51 6.35
C ILE A 345 -7.00 -28.90 5.22
N ALA A 346 -7.58 -29.31 4.11
CA ALA A 346 -6.86 -29.68 2.91
C ALA A 346 -6.36 -28.43 2.14
N ASN A 347 -5.44 -27.68 2.77
CA ASN A 347 -4.89 -26.42 2.27
C ASN A 347 -4.22 -26.56 0.90
N LEU A 348 -3.59 -27.71 0.63
CA LEU A 348 -2.84 -27.96 -0.60
C LEU A 348 -3.73 -28.35 -1.79
N LEU A 349 -5.03 -28.58 -1.59
CA LEU A 349 -5.95 -28.84 -2.71
C LEU A 349 -6.18 -27.60 -3.57
N VAL A 350 -6.06 -26.41 -2.99
CA VAL A 350 -6.33 -25.14 -3.67
C VAL A 350 -5.03 -24.38 -3.97
N PRO A 351 -4.97 -23.61 -5.08
CA PRO A 351 -3.81 -22.78 -5.40
C PRO A 351 -3.49 -21.76 -4.30
N ASN A 352 -2.25 -21.25 -4.28
CA ASN A 352 -1.84 -20.16 -3.39
C ASN A 352 -1.45 -18.92 -4.21
N GLU A 353 -2.33 -17.92 -4.25
CA GLU A 353 -2.10 -16.63 -4.91
C GLU A 353 -1.79 -15.53 -3.90
N ASP A 354 -2.47 -15.51 -2.74
CA ASP A 354 -2.44 -14.39 -1.80
C ASP A 354 -1.90 -14.72 -0.39
N SER A 355 -1.47 -15.96 -0.14
CA SER A 355 -1.07 -16.46 1.19
C SER A 355 0.37 -17.01 1.23
N ARG A 356 1.31 -16.39 0.50
CA ARG A 356 2.67 -16.94 0.28
C ARG A 356 3.72 -16.56 1.32
N ALA A 357 3.62 -15.37 1.90
CA ALA A 357 4.59 -14.85 2.87
C ALA A 357 3.93 -14.83 4.25
N VAL A 358 4.23 -15.81 5.08
CA VAL A 358 3.75 -15.89 6.46
C VAL A 358 4.94 -15.96 7.38
N ASP A 359 4.90 -15.15 8.43
CA ASP A 359 5.84 -15.20 9.53
C ASP A 359 5.06 -14.97 10.81
N LEU A 360 5.43 -15.65 11.89
CA LEU A 360 4.87 -15.38 13.21
C LEU A 360 5.38 -14.03 13.71
N GLU A 361 4.44 -13.19 14.10
CA GLU A 361 4.65 -11.85 14.63
C GLU A 361 3.75 -11.61 15.84
N ASP A 362 4.00 -10.52 16.57
CA ASP A 362 3.14 -10.07 17.66
C ASP A 362 1.70 -9.79 17.19
N SER A 363 1.55 -9.38 15.94
CA SER A 363 0.29 -8.98 15.31
C SER A 363 -0.64 -10.16 14.98
N ASN A 364 -0.09 -11.33 14.62
CA ASN A 364 -0.85 -12.50 14.17
C ASN A 364 -0.81 -13.68 15.16
N LEU A 365 -0.06 -13.59 16.26
CA LEU A 365 0.06 -14.65 17.26
C LEU A 365 -1.30 -15.23 17.71
N PHE A 366 -2.25 -14.34 18.02
CA PHE A 366 -3.61 -14.65 18.47
C PHE A 366 -4.66 -14.59 17.35
N ALA A 367 -4.25 -14.48 16.08
CA ALA A 367 -5.18 -14.50 14.96
C ALA A 367 -5.76 -15.91 14.78
N LEU A 368 -7.04 -15.99 14.42
CA LEU A 368 -7.68 -17.27 14.12
C LEU A 368 -7.06 -17.92 12.88
N ASN A 369 -6.75 -17.12 11.86
CA ASN A 369 -5.90 -17.51 10.74
C ASN A 369 -4.61 -16.68 10.79
N ARG A 370 -3.45 -17.35 10.83
CA ARG A 370 -2.13 -16.68 10.83
C ARG A 370 -1.61 -16.34 9.45
N PHE A 371 -2.17 -16.97 8.41
CA PHE A 371 -1.81 -16.69 7.03
C PHE A 371 -2.47 -15.39 6.56
N PRO A 372 -1.75 -14.57 5.78
CA PRO A 372 -2.39 -13.46 5.07
C PRO A 372 -3.27 -14.00 3.94
N GLY A 373 -4.20 -13.18 3.46
CA GLY A 373 -5.08 -13.56 2.35
C GLY A 373 -6.09 -14.63 2.75
N TYR A 374 -6.46 -15.46 1.78
CA TYR A 374 -7.60 -16.37 1.89
C TYR A 374 -7.31 -17.79 1.39
N ASP A 375 -6.18 -18.03 0.74
CA ASP A 375 -5.83 -19.32 0.14
C ASP A 375 -5.26 -20.33 1.13
N ARG A 376 -4.65 -19.85 2.22
CA ARG A 376 -4.17 -20.71 3.31
C ARG A 376 -4.87 -20.37 4.61
N PHE A 377 -5.23 -21.41 5.37
CA PHE A 377 -5.85 -21.28 6.68
C PHE A 377 -5.10 -22.12 7.72
N ASP A 378 -4.83 -21.53 8.88
CA ASP A 378 -4.24 -22.22 10.02
C ASP A 378 -5.28 -23.15 10.70
N GLY A 379 -5.46 -24.34 10.10
CA GLY A 379 -6.38 -25.39 10.55
C GLY A 379 -5.88 -26.18 11.75
N SER A 380 -5.22 -25.53 12.70
CA SER A 380 -4.62 -26.19 13.84
C SER A 380 -5.46 -26.09 15.11
N THR A 381 -5.39 -27.15 15.91
CA THR A 381 -5.84 -27.09 17.31
C THR A 381 -4.66 -26.64 18.16
N ARG A 382 -4.79 -25.49 18.83
CA ARG A 382 -3.68 -24.81 19.50
C ARG A 382 -4.11 -24.06 20.75
N VAL A 383 -3.17 -23.91 21.67
CA VAL A 383 -3.19 -22.94 22.76
C VAL A 383 -2.20 -21.83 22.43
N THR A 384 -2.60 -20.60 22.67
CA THR A 384 -1.76 -19.41 22.56
C THR A 384 -1.84 -18.66 23.87
N TYR A 385 -0.70 -18.27 24.42
CA TYR A 385 -0.64 -17.54 25.67
C TYR A 385 0.34 -16.38 25.53
N GLY A 386 0.07 -15.31 26.27
CA GLY A 386 0.90 -14.13 26.24
C GLY A 386 0.53 -13.14 27.32
N LEU A 387 1.35 -12.10 27.40
CA LEU A 387 1.25 -11.04 28.39
C LEU A 387 1.36 -9.71 27.65
N GLU A 388 0.38 -8.83 27.89
CA GLU A 388 0.43 -7.44 27.47
C GLU A 388 0.63 -6.57 28.73
N TRP A 389 1.58 -5.64 28.68
CA TRP A 389 1.82 -4.67 29.74
C TRP A 389 1.81 -3.26 29.14
N VAL A 390 0.87 -2.45 29.59
CA VAL A 390 0.76 -1.04 29.22
C VAL A 390 0.98 -0.19 30.46
N VAL A 391 1.87 0.78 30.36
CA VAL A 391 2.15 1.77 31.41
C VAL A 391 2.01 3.15 30.79
N ASP A 392 1.26 4.01 31.46
CA ASP A 392 1.03 5.39 31.08
C ASP A 392 1.40 6.30 32.26
N LEU A 393 2.53 6.99 32.14
CA LEU A 393 3.07 7.96 33.08
C LEU A 393 3.03 9.37 32.42
N PRO A 394 3.11 10.47 33.19
CA PRO A 394 2.94 11.82 32.64
C PRO A 394 3.81 12.18 31.42
N ASP A 395 5.06 11.72 31.39
CA ASP A 395 6.01 11.99 30.30
C ASP A 395 6.38 10.75 29.48
N PHE A 396 5.87 9.58 29.88
CA PHE A 396 6.39 8.29 29.43
C PHE A 396 5.27 7.28 29.25
N SER A 397 5.24 6.62 28.10
CA SER A 397 4.37 5.47 27.90
C SER A 397 5.16 4.26 27.42
N LEU A 398 4.78 3.09 27.93
CA LEU A 398 5.32 1.79 27.54
C LEU A 398 4.16 0.89 27.13
N SER A 399 4.28 0.21 26.00
CA SER A 399 3.39 -0.87 25.61
C SER A 399 4.24 -2.05 25.18
N ALA A 400 4.27 -3.10 25.99
CA ALA A 400 4.98 -4.34 25.71
C ALA A 400 4.00 -5.49 25.55
N ASN A 401 4.19 -6.35 24.55
CA ASN A 401 3.51 -7.64 24.48
C ASN A 401 4.52 -8.74 24.16
N VAL A 402 4.29 -9.90 24.75
CA VAL A 402 5.08 -11.11 24.50
C VAL A 402 4.17 -12.31 24.53
N GLY A 403 4.41 -13.30 23.68
CA GLY A 403 3.65 -14.53 23.73
C GLY A 403 4.21 -15.65 22.87
N GLN A 404 3.58 -16.80 23.02
CA GLN A 404 3.97 -18.04 22.38
C GLN A 404 2.73 -18.90 22.14
N SER A 405 2.84 -19.86 21.24
CA SER A 405 1.78 -20.80 20.91
C SER A 405 2.29 -22.24 20.97
N TYR A 406 1.42 -23.14 21.43
CA TYR A 406 1.61 -24.57 21.35
C TYR A 406 0.48 -25.21 20.53
N ARG A 407 0.85 -25.95 19.48
CA ARG A 407 -0.03 -26.68 18.59
C ARG A 407 -0.10 -28.15 18.99
N PHE A 408 -1.31 -28.68 19.10
CA PHE A 408 -1.57 -30.09 19.37
C PHE A 408 -1.67 -30.93 18.10
N SER A 409 -2.14 -30.35 16.99
CA SER A 409 -2.26 -31.04 15.70
C SER A 409 -0.92 -31.26 14.99
N SER A 410 -0.84 -32.35 14.22
CA SER A 410 0.42 -32.95 13.76
C SER A 410 0.80 -32.68 12.31
N ASP A 411 0.01 -31.94 11.51
CA ASP A 411 0.33 -31.73 10.09
C ASP A 411 1.04 -30.38 9.83
N PRO A 412 2.37 -30.36 9.65
CA PRO A 412 3.12 -29.17 9.24
C PRO A 412 3.20 -28.99 7.72
N ALA A 413 2.67 -29.91 6.88
CA ALA A 413 3.08 -30.03 5.47
C ALA A 413 2.84 -28.77 4.62
N PHE A 414 1.92 -27.88 5.02
CA PHE A 414 1.63 -26.63 4.32
C PHE A 414 2.31 -25.38 4.92
N ILE A 415 2.90 -25.49 6.11
CA ILE A 415 3.58 -24.37 6.79
C ILE A 415 5.05 -24.39 6.40
N PRO A 416 5.58 -23.36 5.72
CA PRO A 416 7.00 -23.30 5.40
C PRO A 416 7.86 -23.31 6.67
N GLN A 417 9.02 -23.95 6.58
CA GLN A 417 10.02 -23.93 7.65
C GLN A 417 10.58 -22.51 7.83
N GLY A 418 10.95 -22.16 9.07
CA GLY A 418 11.49 -20.84 9.41
C GLY A 418 10.46 -19.73 9.64
N THR A 419 9.16 -20.04 9.53
CA THR A 419 8.05 -19.09 9.78
C THR A 419 7.82 -18.82 11.28
N GLY A 420 8.48 -19.55 12.17
CA GLY A 420 8.36 -19.41 13.63
C GLY A 420 7.18 -20.16 14.25
N PHE A 421 6.37 -20.89 13.46
CA PHE A 421 5.25 -21.71 13.97
C PHE A 421 5.06 -23.03 13.19
N ALA A 422 6.10 -23.46 12.46
CA ALA A 422 6.11 -24.74 11.76
C ALA A 422 6.09 -25.93 12.74
N ASP A 423 6.81 -25.79 13.86
CA ASP A 423 6.88 -26.79 14.94
C ASP A 423 5.63 -26.74 15.85
N ARG A 424 5.53 -27.71 16.77
CA ARG A 424 4.44 -27.73 17.76
C ARG A 424 4.52 -26.54 18.70
N LEU A 425 5.69 -26.29 19.28
CA LEU A 425 5.94 -25.07 20.02
C LEU A 425 6.39 -24.00 19.03
N SER A 426 5.83 -22.79 19.13
CA SER A 426 6.23 -21.67 18.30
C SER A 426 7.44 -20.96 18.88
N ASP A 427 8.10 -20.13 18.07
CA ASP A 427 9.02 -19.09 18.56
C ASP A 427 8.29 -18.13 19.51
N ILE A 428 9.07 -17.45 20.35
CA ILE A 428 8.58 -16.38 21.22
C ILE A 428 8.57 -15.09 20.40
N VAL A 429 7.42 -14.44 20.32
CA VAL A 429 7.28 -13.15 19.63
C VAL A 429 6.91 -12.06 20.61
N GLY A 430 7.41 -10.85 20.37
CA GLY A 430 7.02 -9.71 21.16
C GLY A 430 7.29 -8.38 20.47
N ARG A 431 6.64 -7.34 21.00
CA ARG A 431 6.81 -5.97 20.59
C ARG A 431 6.81 -5.06 21.81
N THR A 432 7.72 -4.11 21.81
CA THR A 432 7.84 -3.07 22.84
C THR A 432 7.81 -1.71 22.16
N VAL A 433 6.86 -0.87 22.57
CA VAL A 433 6.76 0.52 22.13
C VAL A 433 7.05 1.41 23.33
N LEU A 434 8.08 2.23 23.21
CA LEU A 434 8.47 3.23 24.18
C LEU A 434 8.16 4.60 23.59
N ARG A 435 7.44 5.46 24.32
CA ARG A 435 7.28 6.87 23.95
C ARG A 435 7.73 7.77 25.08
N TYR A 436 8.53 8.77 24.73
CA TYR A 436 8.92 9.85 25.63
C TYR A 436 8.39 11.16 25.06
N ARG A 437 7.32 11.67 25.68
CA ARG A 437 6.55 12.83 25.18
C ARG A 437 6.22 12.68 23.68
N ASP A 438 6.18 13.80 22.96
CA ASP A 438 6.04 13.84 21.51
C ASP A 438 7.39 13.88 20.77
N LEU A 439 8.49 13.66 21.49
CA LEU A 439 9.85 13.81 20.95
C LEU A 439 10.38 12.52 20.33
N VAL A 440 10.19 11.39 21.02
CA VAL A 440 10.81 10.12 20.65
C VAL A 440 9.82 8.97 20.79
N THR A 441 9.71 8.16 19.75
CA THR A 441 9.04 6.85 19.77
C THR A 441 10.01 5.78 19.30
N ILE A 442 10.23 4.76 20.12
CA ILE A 442 11.04 3.58 19.79
C ILE A 442 10.10 2.39 19.69
N THR A 443 10.15 1.65 18.58
CA THR A 443 9.34 0.44 18.39
C THR A 443 10.25 -0.75 18.12
N HIS A 444 10.42 -1.59 19.13
CA HIS A 444 11.19 -2.82 19.03
C HIS A 444 10.26 -4.00 18.76
N ARG A 445 10.51 -4.80 17.72
CA ARG A 445 9.84 -6.06 17.45
C ARG A 445 10.86 -7.18 17.35
N TYR A 446 10.57 -8.32 17.95
CA TYR A 446 11.50 -9.43 18.00
C TYR A 446 10.80 -10.79 17.90
N ARG A 447 11.55 -11.75 17.35
CA ARG A 447 11.22 -13.18 17.36
C ARG A 447 12.43 -13.97 17.85
N LEU A 448 12.26 -14.71 18.93
CA LEU A 448 13.30 -15.53 19.54
C LEU A 448 12.98 -17.00 19.33
N ASP A 449 14.01 -17.76 18.95
CA ASP A 449 13.93 -19.20 18.80
C ASP A 449 13.48 -19.88 20.10
N LYS A 450 12.56 -20.83 19.99
CA LYS A 450 12.01 -21.56 21.14
C LYS A 450 13.01 -22.43 21.91
N ASP A 451 14.07 -22.92 21.27
CA ASP A 451 14.99 -23.89 21.86
C ASP A 451 16.21 -23.18 22.47
N GLY A 452 16.73 -22.16 21.77
CA GLY A 452 17.98 -21.49 22.16
C GLY A 452 17.89 -19.97 22.37
N LEU A 453 16.70 -19.37 22.26
CA LEU A 453 16.48 -17.91 22.31
C LEU A 453 17.31 -17.11 21.29
N ALA A 454 17.82 -17.78 20.25
CA ALA A 454 18.53 -17.13 19.17
C ALA A 454 17.59 -16.13 18.47
N ILE A 455 18.10 -14.95 18.17
CA ILE A 455 17.32 -13.90 17.49
C ILE A 455 17.05 -14.36 16.06
N ARG A 456 15.79 -14.66 15.77
CA ARG A 456 15.31 -15.00 14.42
C ARG A 456 14.89 -13.75 13.64
N ARG A 457 14.38 -12.73 14.33
CA ARG A 457 14.03 -11.42 13.77
C ARG A 457 14.19 -10.33 14.82
N ASN A 458 14.66 -9.17 14.38
CA ASN A 458 14.86 -8.00 15.22
C ASN A 458 14.67 -6.72 14.38
N GLU A 459 13.70 -5.90 14.75
CA GLU A 459 13.40 -4.61 14.12
C GLU A 459 13.32 -3.54 15.20
N LEU A 460 14.00 -2.41 15.02
CA LEU A 460 14.04 -1.30 15.99
C LEU A 460 13.67 0.03 15.34
#